data_AF-A0A419EFH1-F1
#
_entry.id   AF-A0A419EFH1-F1
#
_cell.length_a   1.000
_cell.length_b   1.000
_cell.length_c   1.000
_cell.angle_alpha   90.00
_cell.angle_beta   90.00
_cell.angle_gamma   90.00
#
_symmetry.space_group_name_H-M   'P 1'
#
loop_
_entity.id
_entity.type
_entity.pdbx_description
1 polymer ?
#
loop_
_entity_poly.entity_id
_entity_poly.type
_entity_poly.pdbx_seq_one_letter_code
_entity_poly.pdbx_strand_id
1 'polypeptide(L)' 'MSFKDPVCGKRIHRGKAHITIEYEGVNYFLCCPQCQAQFERSPKSYAKPELGEKARKIQHYPIKQQN' A
#
# COMPACT_ATOMS: atom_id res chain seq x y z
N MET A 1 3.21 5.15 10.73
CA MET A 1 2.89 5.68 9.38
C MET A 1 1.47 5.26 9.01
N SER A 2 0.60 6.20 8.60
CA SER A 2 -0.73 5.89 8.04
C SER A 2 -0.73 6.15 6.54
N PHE A 3 -1.19 5.19 5.75
CA PHE A 3 -1.36 5.29 4.30
C PHE A 3 -2.81 5.64 3.97
N LYS A 4 -3.04 6.14 2.75
CA LYS A 4 -4.39 6.45 2.27
C LYS A 4 -4.74 5.45 1.17
N ASP A 5 -5.87 4.79 1.32
CA ASP A 5 -6.43 3.93 0.27
C ASP A 5 -6.58 4.77 -1.01
N PRO A 6 -5.92 4.41 -2.12
CA PRO A 6 -5.98 5.20 -3.34
C PRO A 6 -7.37 5.24 -3.98
N VAL A 7 -8.23 4.28 -3.67
CA VAL A 7 -9.57 4.15 -4.24
C VAL A 7 -10.58 4.95 -3.42
N CYS A 8 -10.68 4.67 -2.11
CA CYS A 8 -11.72 5.27 -1.26
C CYS A 8 -11.23 6.41 -0.36
N GLY A 9 -9.92 6.62 -0.28
CA GLY A 9 -9.32 7.65 0.56
C GLY A 9 -9.29 7.35 2.06
N LYS A 10 -9.65 6.13 2.48
CA LYS A 10 -9.59 5.70 3.88
C LYS A 10 -8.16 5.70 4.40
N ARG A 11 -7.95 6.19 5.63
CA ARG A 11 -6.65 6.08 6.31
C ARG A 11 -6.45 4.65 6.84
N ILE A 12 -5.33 4.05 6.50
CA ILE A 12 -4.96 2.66 6.81
C ILE A 12 -3.62 2.68 7.55
N HIS A 13 -3.48 1.89 8.61
CA HIS A 13 -2.17 1.59 9.19
C HIS A 13 -1.57 0.40 8.44
N ARG A 14 -0.25 0.39 8.20
CA ARG A 14 0.43 -0.65 7.40
C ARG A 14 0.00 -2.08 7.76
N GLY A 15 -0.02 -2.42 9.05
CA GLY A 15 -0.42 -3.75 9.55
C GLY A 15 -1.93 -4.01 9.58
N LYS A 16 -2.75 -3.06 9.14
CA LYS A 16 -4.21 -3.17 9.02
C LYS A 16 -4.70 -3.08 7.57
N ALA A 17 -3.78 -3.03 6.60
CA ALA A 17 -4.16 -3.10 5.19
C ALA A 17 -4.73 -4.49 4.89
N HIS A 18 -5.76 -4.55 4.05
CA HIS A 18 -6.27 -5.81 3.55
C HIS A 18 -5.26 -6.46 2.60
N ILE A 19 -4.67 -5.65 1.70
CA ILE A 19 -3.66 -6.10 0.75
C ILE A 19 -2.71 -4.95 0.39
N THR A 20 -1.49 -5.31 -0.01
CA THR A 20 -0.52 -4.42 -0.63
C THR A 20 -0.34 -4.82 -2.09
N ILE A 21 -0.50 -3.87 -3.01
CA ILE A 21 -0.26 -4.06 -4.44
C ILE A 21 0.95 -3.23 -4.84
N GLU A 22 1.94 -3.86 -5.47
CA GLU A 22 3.02 -3.13 -6.13
C GLU A 22 2.60 -2.75 -7.55
N TYR A 23 2.67 -1.45 -7.87
CA TYR A 23 2.45 -0.95 -9.23
C TYR A 23 3.48 0.15 -9.53
N GLU A 24 4.18 0.03 -10.66
CA GLU A 24 5.24 0.98 -11.08
C GLU A 24 6.31 1.25 -10.00
N GLY A 25 6.68 0.22 -9.22
CA GLY A 25 7.68 0.35 -8.16
C GLY A 25 7.19 1.14 -6.94
N VAL A 26 5.87 1.23 -6.74
CA VAL A 26 5.23 1.83 -5.57
C VAL A 26 4.23 0.83 -4.98
N ASN A 27 4.31 0.63 -3.66
CA ASN A 27 3.41 -0.21 -2.89
C ASN A 27 2.18 0.60 -2.44
N TYR A 28 1.00 0.17 -2.87
CA TYR A 28 -0.29 0.74 -2.51
C TYR A 28 -1.00 -0.15 -1.50
N PHE A 29 -1.63 0.47 -0.50
CA PHE A 29 -2.33 -0.23 0.58
C PHE A 29 -3.84 -0.07 0.41
N LEU A 30 -4.55 -1.20 0.33
CA LEU A 30 -5.99 -1.23 0.09
C LEU A 30 -6.72 -1.71 1.35
N CYS A 31 -7.88 -1.12 1.65
CA CYS A 31 -8.58 -1.36 2.90
C CYS A 31 -9.53 -2.57 2.87
N CYS A 32 -9.94 -3.02 1.68
CA CYS A 32 -10.91 -4.11 1.51
C CYS A 32 -10.85 -4.72 0.09
N PRO A 33 -11.50 -5.89 -0.13
CA PRO A 33 -11.55 -6.55 -1.44
C PRO A 33 -12.15 -5.68 -2.56
N GLN A 34 -13.13 -4.83 -2.24
CA GLN A 34 -13.73 -3.93 -3.24
C GLN A 34 -12.72 -2.89 -3.75
N CYS A 35 -11.91 -2.32 -2.85
CA CYS A 35 -10.87 -1.35 -3.24
C CYS A 35 -9.75 -2.05 -4.02
N GLN A 36 -9.40 -3.28 -3.65
CA GLN A 36 -8.48 -4.12 -4.45
C GLN A 36 -9.00 -4.29 -5.89
N ALA A 37 -10.22 -4.78 -6.06
CA ALA A 37 -10.78 -5.05 -7.38
C ALA A 37 -10.90 -3.77 -8.24
N GLN A 38 -11.23 -2.62 -7.65
CA GLN A 38 -11.25 -1.34 -8.39
C GLN A 38 -9.85 -0.89 -8.78
N PHE A 39 -8.87 -1.03 -7.88
CA PHE A 39 -7.48 -0.70 -8.17
C PHE A 39 -6.92 -1.56 -9.31
N GLU A 40 -7.14 -2.88 -9.28
CA GLU A 40 -6.64 -3.81 -10.31
C GLU A 40 -7.29 -3.59 -11.69
N ARG A 41 -8.55 -3.12 -11.75
CA ARG A 41 -9.22 -2.79 -13.02
C ARG A 41 -8.64 -1.56 -13.70
N SER A 42 -8.26 -0.55 -12.92
CA SER A 42 -7.82 0.75 -13.45
C SER A 42 -6.66 1.34 -12.64
N PRO A 43 -5.50 0.65 -12.55
CA PRO A 43 -4.43 1.03 -11.63
C PRO A 43 -3.88 2.42 -11.94
N LYS A 44 -3.74 2.79 -13.22
CA LYS A 44 -3.29 4.13 -13.63
C LYS A 44 -4.15 5.28 -13.10
N SER A 45 -5.44 5.06 -12.84
CA SER A 45 -6.34 6.08 -12.31
C SER A 45 -6.14 6.33 -10.81
N TYR A 46 -5.60 5.34 -10.09
CA TYR A 46 -5.47 5.37 -8.64
C TYR A 46 -4.02 5.43 -8.16
N ALA A 47 -3.08 4.90 -8.93
CA ALA A 47 -1.67 4.76 -8.60
C ALA A 47 -0.94 6.11 -8.64
N LYS A 48 -1.23 6.97 -7.66
CA LYS A 48 -0.52 8.23 -7.44
C LYS A 48 0.70 7.98 -6.56
N PRO A 49 1.92 8.33 -7.00
CA PRO A 49 3.14 8.06 -6.23
C PRO A 49 3.10 8.62 -4.80
N GLU A 50 2.36 9.70 -4.53
CA GLU A 50 2.20 10.25 -3.18
C GLU A 50 1.31 9.42 -2.23
N LEU A 51 0.51 8.49 -2.76
CA LEU A 51 -0.41 7.65 -1.97
C LEU A 51 0.19 6.30 -1.57
N GLY A 52 1.31 5.93 -2.18
CA GLY A 52 1.98 4.65 -1.92
C GLY A 52 3.38 4.82 -1.34
N GLU A 53 3.95 3.71 -0.91
CA GLU A 53 5.33 3.64 -0.44
C GLU A 53 6.22 3.17 -1.59
N LYS A 54 7.20 3.97 -2.02
CA LYS A 54 8.17 3.53 -3.03
C LYS A 54 8.72 2.15 -2.64
N ALA A 55 8.61 1.18 -3.53
CA ALA A 55 9.12 -0.17 -3.36
C ALA A 55 10.65 -0.10 -3.31
N ARG A 56 11.18 0.20 -2.12
CA ARG A 56 12.62 0.16 -1.91
C ARG A 56 13.04 -1.30 -1.98
N LYS A 57 13.89 -1.63 -2.95
CA LYS A 57 14.75 -2.81 -2.86
C LYS A 57 15.43 -2.76 -1.50
N ILE A 58 15.15 -3.78 -0.71
CA ILE A 58 15.54 -4.03 0.67
C ILE A 58 16.79 -3.23 1.11
N GLN A 59 16.61 -2.36 2.10
CA GLN A 59 17.65 -2.10 3.09
C GLN A 59 17.03 -2.37 4.47
N HIS A 60 17.28 -3.58 4.98
CA HIS A 60 17.31 -3.98 6.38
C HIS A 60 16.32 -3.32 7.35
N TYR A 61 15.26 -4.05 7.72
CA TYR A 61 14.83 -3.99 9.12
C TYR A 61 15.63 -5.06 9.88
N PRO A 62 16.60 -4.70 10.74
CA PRO A 62 17.09 -5.68 11.71
C PRO A 62 15.89 -6.06 12.58
N ILE A 63 15.56 -7.35 12.63
CA ILE A 63 14.74 -7.89 13.70
C ILE A 63 15.47 -7.58 15.00
N LYS A 64 15.14 -6.47 15.66
CA LYS A 64 15.43 -6.32 17.07
C LYS A 64 14.36 -7.10 17.82
N GLN A 65 14.77 -8.30 18.19
CA GLN A 65 14.24 -9.19 19.21
C GLN A 65 13.71 -8.39 20.40
N GLN A 66 12.56 -8.81 20.95
CA GLN A 66 12.27 -8.56 22.35
C GLN A 66 12.29 -9.93 23.03
N ASN A 67 13.31 -10.02 23.88
CA ASN A 67 13.66 -11.06 24.84
C ASN A 67 12.46 -11.57 25.65
#